data_AF-A0A2U8FNJ8-F1
#
_entry.id   AF-A0A2U8FNJ8-F1
#
_cell.length_a   1.000
_cell.length_b   1.000
_cell.length_c   1.000
_cell.angle_alpha   90.00
_cell.angle_beta   90.00
_cell.angle_gamma   90.00
#
_symmetry.space_group_name_H-M   'P 1'
#
loop_
_entity.id
_entity.type
_entity.pdbx_description
1 polymer ?
#
loop_
_entity_poly.entity_id
_entity_poly.type
_entity_poly.pdbx_seq_one_letter_code
_entity_poly.pdbx_strand_id
1 'polypeptide(L)'
;MRGVVSALMRSSMQRRGKRRTPHWRGRYVVCSSGATERHTAAGVPKPGATMTAHATLPATRTRSASRTGTQARHEVLDMLKEDHRLAQTAFREFEKRWAAEDVEYCARIVAQTCVQLELHARLEEEVFYPAVREVLPATELVDEAEVEHDSTRVLIRQLQRMQPGDDKYAATFHVLAEYVRHHVKEEESRLFRKLTRSTMDWPQLLEDMLVRREQLMDELGPGGEALNDVRVPRAHLANGTRQ
;
A
#
# COMPACT_ATOMS: atom_id res chain seq x y z
N MET A 1 61.22 -6.46 -3.22
CA MET A 1 61.35 -5.07 -3.71
C MET A 1 60.72 -5.03 -5.10
N ARG A 2 59.42 -4.73 -5.25
CA ARG A 2 58.80 -3.41 -5.43
C ARG A 2 59.51 -2.52 -6.48
N GLY A 3 58.85 -2.32 -7.63
CA GLY A 3 59.00 -1.16 -8.51
C GLY A 3 57.95 -1.18 -9.64
N VAL A 4 56.85 -0.41 -9.54
CA VAL A 4 56.46 0.83 -10.29
C VAL A 4 56.30 0.57 -11.81
N VAL A 5 55.25 0.95 -12.56
CA VAL A 5 54.67 2.29 -12.86
C VAL A 5 53.33 2.09 -13.59
N SER A 6 52.19 2.53 -13.01
CA SER A 6 51.34 3.67 -13.43
C SER A 6 50.58 3.55 -14.76
N ALA A 7 49.24 3.60 -14.69
CA ALA A 7 48.37 4.00 -15.79
C ALA A 7 47.05 4.62 -15.28
N LEU A 8 46.94 5.93 -15.56
CA LEU A 8 45.76 6.75 -15.89
C LEU A 8 44.60 6.98 -14.88
N MET A 9 44.72 8.14 -14.24
CA MET A 9 43.77 9.27 -14.22
C MET A 9 42.29 9.04 -14.61
N ARG A 10 41.45 9.20 -13.58
CA ARG A 10 40.37 10.20 -13.42
C ARG A 10 39.48 10.48 -14.64
N SER A 11 38.21 10.05 -14.54
CA SER A 11 37.09 10.76 -15.15
C SER A 11 36.06 11.14 -14.09
N SER A 12 35.71 12.44 -14.10
CA SER A 12 34.74 13.09 -13.23
C SER A 12 33.32 12.61 -13.53
N MET A 13 32.50 12.44 -12.50
CA MET A 13 31.06 12.58 -12.68
C MET A 13 30.42 13.30 -11.49
N GLN A 14 29.65 14.32 -11.88
CA GLN A 14 28.89 15.25 -11.08
C GLN A 14 28.17 14.66 -9.86
N ARG A 15 28.21 15.47 -8.79
CA ARG A 15 27.12 15.83 -7.86
C ARG A 15 25.83 15.04 -8.07
N ARG A 16 25.50 14.15 -7.13
CA ARG A 16 24.12 13.70 -6.90
C ARG A 16 23.55 14.42 -5.69
N GLY A 17 22.45 15.12 -5.94
CA GLY A 17 21.74 15.93 -4.97
C GLY A 17 21.27 15.16 -3.74
N LYS A 18 21.08 15.91 -2.65
CA LYS A 18 20.43 15.50 -1.41
C LYS A 18 19.19 14.65 -1.71
N ARG A 19 19.27 13.33 -1.47
CA ARG A 19 18.09 12.48 -1.41
C ARG A 19 17.37 12.79 -0.10
N ARG A 20 16.19 13.40 -0.23
CA ARG A 20 15.22 13.52 0.87
C ARG A 20 14.77 12.10 1.20
N THR A 21 14.96 11.69 2.44
CA THR A 21 14.36 10.49 3.00
C THR A 21 12.85 10.69 3.06
N PRO A 22 12.02 9.76 2.54
CA PRO A 22 10.60 9.79 2.82
C PRO A 22 10.42 9.19 4.23
N HIS A 23 10.25 10.07 5.21
CA HIS A 23 9.71 9.68 6.50
C HIS A 23 8.19 9.49 6.32
N TRP A 24 7.65 8.33 6.68
CA TRP A 24 6.22 8.11 6.82
C TRP A 24 5.73 8.81 8.10
N ARG A 25 5.69 10.15 8.07
CA ARG A 25 4.83 10.91 8.99
C ARG A 25 3.80 11.63 8.14
N GLY A 26 2.54 11.23 8.34
CA GLY A 26 1.35 12.05 8.13
C GLY A 26 1.18 12.63 6.73
N ARG A 27 0.46 11.90 5.87
CA ARG A 27 -0.18 12.53 4.71
C ARG A 27 -1.61 12.04 4.50
N TYR A 28 -2.35 11.85 5.58
CA TYR A 28 -3.79 11.85 5.53
C TYR A 28 -4.26 12.86 6.58
N VAL A 29 -4.39 14.11 6.14
CA VAL A 29 -5.05 15.15 6.93
C VAL A 29 -6.54 14.96 6.71
N VAL A 30 -7.23 14.48 7.72
CA VAL A 30 -8.70 14.50 7.78
C VAL A 30 -9.14 15.97 7.70
N CYS A 31 -9.77 16.37 6.61
CA CYS A 31 -10.35 17.69 6.48
C CYS A 31 -11.77 17.66 7.06
N SER A 32 -11.88 17.86 8.37
CA SER A 32 -13.17 17.99 9.06
C SER A 32 -13.86 19.28 8.63
N SER A 33 -14.85 19.18 7.74
CA SER A 33 -15.71 20.31 7.36
C SER A 33 -16.73 20.56 8.46
N GLY A 34 -16.46 21.58 9.31
CA GLY A 34 -17.42 22.10 10.26
C GLY A 34 -18.50 22.92 9.54
N ALA A 35 -19.73 22.42 9.55
CA ALA A 35 -20.91 23.18 9.20
C ALA A 35 -21.38 23.99 10.42
N THR A 36 -21.46 25.30 10.30
CA THR A 36 -22.18 26.17 11.25
C THR A 36 -23.27 26.92 10.53
N GLU A 37 -24.51 26.55 10.84
CA GLU A 37 -25.69 27.37 10.61
C GLU A 37 -25.70 28.57 11.59
N ARG A 38 -26.11 29.74 11.10
CA ARG A 38 -27.03 30.66 11.80
C ARG A 38 -27.43 31.88 10.95
N HIS A 39 -28.71 31.90 10.59
CA HIS A 39 -29.74 32.93 10.81
C HIS A 39 -29.55 34.44 10.48
N THR A 40 -30.60 34.93 9.78
CA THR A 40 -31.26 36.27 9.77
C THR A 40 -30.59 37.45 9.04
N ALA A 41 -31.26 38.01 8.03
CA ALA A 41 -32.20 39.13 8.18
C ALA A 41 -32.77 39.61 6.82
N ALA A 42 -33.96 40.18 6.87
CA ALA A 42 -34.83 40.58 5.78
C ALA A 42 -34.38 41.80 4.96
N GLY A 43 -34.79 41.86 3.70
CA GLY A 43 -34.72 43.06 2.86
C GLY A 43 -35.46 42.87 1.53
N VAL A 44 -36.66 43.46 1.42
CA VAL A 44 -37.47 43.50 0.20
C VAL A 44 -37.12 44.75 -0.63
N PRO A 45 -36.99 44.63 -1.96
CA PRO A 45 -37.31 45.75 -2.85
C PRO A 45 -38.30 45.40 -3.97
N LYS A 46 -38.95 46.46 -4.46
CA LYS A 46 -40.14 46.57 -5.35
C LYS A 46 -39.90 46.13 -6.82
N PRO A 47 -40.97 45.90 -7.61
CA PRO A 47 -40.86 45.39 -8.98
C PRO A 47 -40.76 46.51 -10.02
N GLY A 48 -39.98 46.26 -11.08
CA GLY A 48 -40.02 47.06 -12.30
C GLY A 48 -38.82 46.80 -13.21
N ALA A 49 -39.04 45.98 -14.25
CA ALA A 49 -38.52 46.12 -15.62
C ALA A 49 -38.35 44.76 -16.29
N THR A 50 -39.10 44.58 -17.38
CA THR A 50 -38.96 43.51 -18.37
C THR A 50 -37.69 43.72 -19.20
N MET A 51 -36.77 42.76 -19.25
CA MET A 51 -35.90 42.52 -20.41
C MET A 51 -35.37 41.07 -20.37
N THR A 52 -35.44 40.43 -21.53
CA THR A 52 -35.02 39.07 -21.86
C THR A 52 -33.57 38.78 -21.48
N ALA A 53 -33.34 37.72 -20.70
CA ALA A 53 -32.00 37.17 -20.45
C ALA A 53 -31.91 35.75 -21.05
N HIS A 54 -31.02 35.59 -22.02
CA HIS A 54 -30.59 34.28 -22.49
C HIS A 54 -29.96 33.52 -21.32
N ALA A 55 -30.53 32.37 -20.98
CA ALA A 55 -30.01 31.49 -19.95
C ALA A 55 -28.71 30.82 -20.44
N THR A 56 -27.57 31.44 -20.14
CA THR A 56 -26.27 30.76 -20.20
C THR A 56 -26.11 29.93 -18.93
N LEU A 57 -26.18 28.61 -19.07
CA LEU A 57 -25.87 27.66 -18.00
C LEU A 57 -24.39 27.77 -17.57
N PRO A 58 -24.05 27.86 -16.28
CA PRO A 58 -22.66 27.79 -15.86
C PRO A 58 -22.20 26.32 -15.81
N ALA A 59 -21.53 25.88 -16.87
CA ALA A 59 -20.80 24.60 -16.90
C ALA A 59 -19.44 24.76 -16.23
N THR A 60 -19.38 24.70 -14.89
CA THR A 60 -18.05 24.78 -14.21
C THR A 60 -17.89 23.90 -12.96
N ARG A 61 -18.90 23.14 -12.52
CA ARG A 61 -18.80 22.31 -11.30
C ARG A 61 -18.23 20.91 -11.49
N THR A 62 -17.95 20.47 -12.72
CA THR A 62 -17.64 19.07 -13.03
C THR A 62 -16.14 18.73 -13.02
N ARG A 63 -15.26 19.72 -13.27
CA ARG A 63 -13.81 19.46 -13.44
C ARG A 63 -13.05 19.19 -12.13
N SER A 64 -13.50 19.77 -11.02
CA SER A 64 -12.83 19.59 -9.71
C SER A 64 -13.10 18.20 -9.12
N ALA A 65 -14.37 17.79 -9.08
CA ALA A 65 -14.78 16.47 -8.57
C ALA A 65 -14.15 15.30 -9.34
N SER A 66 -14.05 15.42 -10.68
CA SER A 66 -13.41 14.40 -11.52
C SER A 66 -11.91 14.23 -11.24
N ARG A 67 -11.20 15.32 -10.89
CA ARG A 67 -9.78 15.26 -10.51
C ARG A 67 -9.59 14.59 -9.15
N THR A 68 -10.44 14.89 -8.18
CA THR A 68 -10.42 14.27 -6.85
C THR A 68 -10.67 12.76 -6.93
N GLY A 69 -11.68 12.32 -7.69
CA GLY A 69 -11.94 10.88 -7.86
C GLY A 69 -10.81 10.12 -8.57
N THR A 70 -10.16 10.73 -9.58
CA THR A 70 -9.02 10.10 -10.25
C THR A 70 -7.82 9.93 -9.31
N GLN A 71 -7.55 10.96 -8.50
CA GLN A 71 -6.47 10.92 -7.51
C GLN A 71 -6.75 9.87 -6.44
N ALA A 72 -7.96 9.85 -5.87
CA ALA A 72 -8.34 8.87 -4.85
C ALA A 72 -8.23 7.42 -5.36
N ARG A 73 -8.65 7.17 -6.61
CA ARG A 73 -8.47 5.86 -7.26
C ARG A 73 -7.00 5.45 -7.32
N HIS A 74 -6.12 6.37 -7.71
CA HIS A 74 -4.69 6.07 -7.78
C HIS A 74 -4.15 5.75 -6.39
N GLU A 75 -4.54 6.50 -5.36
CA GLU A 75 -4.09 6.25 -3.99
C GLU A 75 -4.57 4.90 -3.45
N VAL A 76 -5.83 4.51 -3.69
CA VAL A 76 -6.36 3.19 -3.33
C VAL A 76 -5.56 2.07 -4.00
N LEU A 77 -5.43 2.12 -5.33
CA LEU A 77 -4.75 1.05 -6.07
C LEU A 77 -3.24 1.03 -5.81
N ASP A 78 -2.62 2.19 -5.60
CA ASP A 78 -1.19 2.27 -5.28
C ASP A 78 -0.89 1.78 -3.86
N MET A 79 -1.83 1.93 -2.92
CA MET A 79 -1.73 1.38 -1.57
C MET A 79 -1.66 -0.15 -1.59
N LEU A 80 -2.61 -0.81 -2.26
CA LEU A 80 -2.64 -2.28 -2.37
C LEU A 80 -1.40 -2.81 -3.13
N LYS A 81 -1.03 -2.15 -4.24
CA LYS A 81 0.20 -2.48 -4.98
C LYS A 81 1.47 -2.30 -4.15
N GLU A 82 1.49 -1.37 -3.20
CA GLU A 82 2.65 -1.22 -2.33
C GLU A 82 2.74 -2.38 -1.35
N ASP A 83 1.63 -2.84 -0.76
CA ASP A 83 1.61 -4.06 0.05
C ASP A 83 2.14 -5.27 -0.74
N HIS A 84 1.68 -5.43 -1.99
CA HIS A 84 2.18 -6.48 -2.89
C HIS A 84 3.70 -6.43 -3.09
N ARG A 85 4.25 -5.23 -3.35
CA ARG A 85 5.68 -5.04 -3.54
C ARG A 85 6.47 -5.36 -2.28
N LEU A 86 5.94 -5.00 -1.11
CA LEU A 86 6.54 -5.31 0.18
C LEU A 86 6.60 -6.82 0.41
N ALA A 87 5.49 -7.54 0.20
CA ALA A 87 5.44 -9.00 0.30
C ALA A 87 6.44 -9.67 -0.66
N GLN A 88 6.43 -9.29 -1.94
CA GLN A 88 7.38 -9.82 -2.93
C GLN A 88 8.84 -9.53 -2.58
N THR A 89 9.12 -8.37 -1.97
CA THR A 89 10.46 -8.03 -1.49
C THR A 89 10.86 -8.90 -0.31
N ALA A 90 9.96 -9.11 0.64
CA ALA A 90 10.20 -9.98 1.79
C ALA A 90 10.51 -11.42 1.36
N PHE A 91 9.78 -11.98 0.38
CA PHE A 91 10.07 -13.30 -0.17
C PHE A 91 11.48 -13.40 -0.80
N ARG A 92 11.88 -12.40 -1.59
CA ARG A 92 13.23 -12.36 -2.19
C ARG A 92 14.33 -12.20 -1.16
N GLU A 93 14.10 -11.40 -0.12
CA GLU A 93 15.08 -11.23 0.95
C GLU A 93 15.19 -12.50 1.81
N PHE A 94 14.09 -13.19 2.06
CA PHE A 94 14.12 -14.51 2.70
C PHE A 94 14.99 -15.50 1.91
N GLU A 95 14.77 -15.65 0.60
CA GLU A 95 15.55 -16.57 -0.24
C GLU A 95 17.06 -16.33 -0.12
N LYS A 96 17.48 -15.06 -0.18
CA LYS A 96 18.90 -14.69 -0.05
C LYS A 96 19.47 -15.00 1.33
N ARG A 97 18.69 -14.75 2.38
CA ARG A 97 19.13 -14.82 3.78
C ARG A 97 19.11 -16.23 4.32
N TRP A 98 18.16 -17.03 3.83
CA TRP A 98 18.12 -18.46 4.08
C TRP A 98 19.36 -19.16 3.53
N ALA A 99 19.77 -18.82 2.30
CA ALA A 99 21.00 -19.35 1.70
C ALA A 99 22.28 -18.88 2.42
N ALA A 100 22.21 -17.77 3.16
CA ALA A 100 23.30 -17.26 3.99
C ALA A 100 23.24 -17.75 5.45
N GLU A 101 22.33 -18.68 5.76
CA GLU A 101 22.12 -19.24 7.10
C GLU A 101 21.80 -18.18 8.18
N ASP A 102 21.22 -17.05 7.77
CA ASP A 102 20.79 -15.95 8.65
C ASP A 102 19.40 -16.23 9.24
N VAL A 103 19.34 -17.23 10.13
CA VAL A 103 18.10 -17.82 10.66
C VAL A 103 17.26 -16.78 11.42
N GLU A 104 17.88 -15.92 12.23
CA GLU A 104 17.18 -14.88 12.99
C GLU A 104 16.49 -13.85 12.08
N TYR A 105 17.19 -13.41 11.02
CA TYR A 105 16.61 -12.50 10.04
C TYR A 105 15.45 -13.17 9.29
N CYS A 106 15.60 -14.44 8.91
CA CYS A 106 14.55 -15.20 8.26
C CYS A 106 13.31 -15.34 9.15
N ALA A 107 13.49 -15.68 10.43
CA ALA A 107 12.40 -15.78 11.40
C ALA A 107 11.61 -14.47 11.49
N ARG A 108 12.32 -13.34 11.58
CA ARG A 108 11.70 -12.01 11.61
C ARG A 108 10.97 -11.68 10.32
N ILE A 109 11.55 -11.97 9.15
CA ILE A 109 10.88 -11.73 7.86
C ILE A 109 9.58 -12.54 7.75
N VAL A 110 9.60 -13.81 8.12
CA VAL A 110 8.40 -14.66 8.03
C VAL A 110 7.31 -14.10 8.94
N ALA A 111 7.63 -13.80 10.21
CA ALA A 111 6.66 -13.25 11.15
C ALA A 111 6.06 -11.92 10.64
N GLN A 112 6.91 -11.01 10.14
CA GLN A 112 6.45 -9.73 9.57
C GLN A 112 5.58 -9.92 8.33
N THR A 113 5.98 -10.82 7.42
CA THR A 113 5.24 -11.10 6.19
C THR A 113 3.87 -11.70 6.50
N CYS A 114 3.77 -12.62 7.46
CA CYS A 114 2.51 -13.21 7.89
C CYS A 114 1.51 -12.14 8.38
N VAL A 115 1.96 -11.19 9.21
CA VAL A 115 1.08 -10.11 9.70
C VAL A 115 0.63 -9.20 8.57
N GLN A 116 1.51 -8.89 7.63
CA GLN A 116 1.22 -8.00 6.51
C GLN A 116 0.23 -8.61 5.54
N LEU A 117 0.38 -9.90 5.22
CA LEU A 117 -0.56 -10.62 4.38
C LEU A 117 -1.95 -10.71 5.04
N GLU A 118 -2.01 -10.92 6.36
CA GLU A 118 -3.30 -10.91 7.08
C GLU A 118 -3.95 -9.52 7.05
N LEU A 119 -3.18 -8.46 7.29
CA LEU A 119 -3.70 -7.08 7.22
C LEU A 119 -4.22 -6.76 5.82
N HIS A 120 -3.43 -7.10 4.79
CA HIS A 120 -3.77 -6.84 3.39
C HIS A 120 -5.04 -7.59 2.98
N ALA A 121 -5.11 -8.89 3.24
CA ALA A 121 -6.28 -9.70 2.91
C ALA A 121 -7.55 -9.21 3.63
N ARG A 122 -7.44 -8.84 4.91
CA ARG A 122 -8.58 -8.27 5.67
C ARG A 122 -9.00 -6.91 5.13
N LEU A 123 -8.06 -6.05 4.77
CA LEU A 123 -8.39 -4.74 4.19
C LEU A 123 -9.16 -4.90 2.88
N GLU A 124 -8.76 -5.87 2.07
CA GLU A 124 -9.44 -6.15 0.81
C GLU A 124 -10.83 -6.73 1.02
N GLU A 125 -10.95 -7.80 1.81
CA GLU A 125 -12.22 -8.49 2.05
C GLU A 125 -13.24 -7.65 2.80
N GLU A 126 -12.80 -6.84 3.77
CA GLU A 126 -13.71 -6.07 4.62
C GLU A 126 -14.14 -4.74 3.99
N VAL A 127 -13.37 -4.20 3.02
CA VAL A 127 -13.61 -2.86 2.46
C VAL A 127 -13.56 -2.84 0.93
N PHE A 128 -12.46 -3.29 0.33
CA PHE A 128 -12.23 -3.15 -1.11
C PHE A 128 -13.18 -4.02 -1.94
N TYR A 129 -13.24 -5.32 -1.67
CA TYR A 129 -14.07 -6.29 -2.40
C TYR A 129 -15.57 -5.99 -2.30
N PRO A 130 -16.14 -5.61 -1.15
CA PRO A 130 -17.52 -5.12 -1.08
C PRO A 130 -17.78 -3.97 -2.07
N ALA A 131 -16.92 -2.95 -2.08
CA ALA A 131 -17.06 -1.83 -3.01
C ALA A 131 -16.91 -2.26 -4.48
N VAL A 132 -15.98 -3.17 -4.77
CA VAL A 132 -15.78 -3.75 -6.11
C VAL A 132 -17.02 -4.49 -6.60
N ARG A 133 -17.66 -5.29 -5.73
CA ARG A 133 -18.85 -6.09 -6.08
C ARG A 133 -20.06 -5.22 -6.48
N GLU A 134 -20.18 -4.00 -5.94
CA GLU A 134 -21.22 -3.05 -6.33
C GLU A 134 -21.10 -2.57 -7.79
N VAL A 135 -19.86 -2.48 -8.31
CA VAL A 135 -19.60 -1.95 -9.66
C VAL A 135 -19.25 -3.01 -10.69
N LEU A 136 -18.79 -4.17 -10.24
CA LEU A 136 -18.49 -5.34 -11.05
C LEU A 136 -19.21 -6.56 -10.44
N PRO A 137 -20.54 -6.64 -10.55
CA PRO A 137 -21.29 -7.78 -10.05
C PRO A 137 -20.92 -9.04 -10.84
N ALA A 138 -20.79 -10.18 -10.13
CA ALA A 138 -20.45 -11.50 -10.68
C ALA A 138 -19.04 -11.60 -11.30
N THR A 139 -18.02 -11.05 -10.64
CA THR A 139 -16.63 -11.37 -11.02
C THR A 139 -16.12 -12.58 -10.25
N GLU A 140 -15.97 -13.70 -10.96
CA GLU A 140 -15.20 -14.86 -10.49
C GLU A 140 -13.83 -14.44 -9.94
N LEU A 141 -13.25 -13.34 -10.42
CA LEU A 141 -11.99 -12.77 -9.93
C LEU A 141 -11.95 -12.48 -8.43
N VAL A 142 -13.04 -11.97 -7.85
CA VAL A 142 -13.07 -11.65 -6.41
C VAL A 142 -13.29 -12.93 -5.61
N ASP A 143 -14.11 -13.85 -6.12
CA ASP A 143 -14.34 -15.15 -5.48
C ASP A 143 -13.06 -16.02 -5.51
N GLU A 144 -12.32 -16.00 -6.62
CA GLU A 144 -11.00 -16.62 -6.76
C GLU A 144 -10.01 -16.04 -5.73
N ALA A 145 -9.95 -14.71 -5.62
CA ALA A 145 -9.08 -14.02 -4.68
C ALA A 145 -9.38 -14.37 -3.20
N GLU A 146 -10.66 -14.43 -2.81
CA GLU A 146 -11.06 -14.84 -1.46
C GLU A 146 -10.64 -16.29 -1.15
N VAL A 147 -10.77 -17.21 -2.11
CA VAL A 147 -10.30 -18.61 -1.95
C VAL A 147 -8.77 -18.68 -1.83
N GLU A 148 -8.05 -17.86 -2.58
CA GLU A 148 -6.59 -17.73 -2.48
C GLU A 148 -6.16 -17.16 -1.13
N HIS A 149 -6.90 -16.17 -0.58
CA HIS A 149 -6.67 -15.65 0.75
C HIS A 149 -6.84 -16.72 1.83
N ASP A 150 -7.91 -17.52 1.76
CA ASP A 150 -8.13 -18.61 2.71
C ASP A 150 -7.01 -19.67 2.65
N SER A 151 -6.55 -20.00 1.45
CA SER A 151 -5.42 -20.89 1.22
C SER A 151 -4.12 -20.31 1.83
N THR A 152 -3.90 -19.01 1.63
CA THR A 152 -2.77 -18.25 2.19
C THR A 152 -2.82 -18.25 3.72
N ARG A 153 -3.99 -18.03 4.33
CA ARG A 153 -4.20 -18.06 5.79
C ARG A 153 -3.88 -19.43 6.40
N VAL A 154 -4.17 -20.52 5.69
CA VAL A 154 -3.78 -21.87 6.16
C VAL A 154 -2.26 -21.98 6.30
N LEU A 155 -1.50 -21.52 5.30
CA LEU A 155 -0.04 -21.54 5.32
C LEU A 155 0.54 -20.60 6.38
N ILE A 156 -0.05 -19.40 6.54
CA ILE A 156 0.33 -18.46 7.61
C ILE A 156 0.18 -19.12 8.99
N ARG A 157 -0.97 -19.74 9.27
CA ARG A 157 -1.21 -20.44 10.55
C ARG A 157 -0.25 -21.62 10.75
N GLN A 158 0.14 -22.31 9.68
CA GLN A 158 1.15 -23.35 9.77
C GLN A 158 2.51 -22.75 10.17
N LEU A 159 2.98 -21.71 9.47
CA LEU A 159 4.25 -21.04 9.76
C LEU A 159 4.31 -20.47 11.19
N GLN A 160 3.21 -19.92 11.69
CA GLN A 160 3.12 -19.40 13.07
C GLN A 160 3.33 -20.47 14.16
N ARG A 161 3.16 -21.75 13.81
CA ARG A 161 3.36 -22.90 14.72
C ARG A 161 4.69 -23.61 14.50
N MET A 162 5.46 -23.20 13.49
CA MET A 162 6.75 -23.79 13.16
C MET A 162 7.89 -22.98 13.76
N GLN A 163 9.02 -23.64 13.95
CA GLN A 163 10.29 -22.99 14.26
C GLN A 163 11.14 -22.87 12.99
N PRO A 164 12.02 -21.85 12.89
CA PRO A 164 12.92 -21.69 11.76
C PRO A 164 13.82 -22.91 11.48
N GLY A 165 14.08 -23.74 12.49
CA GLY A 165 14.86 -24.98 12.36
C GLY A 165 14.07 -26.20 11.89
N ASP A 166 12.75 -26.09 11.72
CA ASP A 166 11.93 -27.22 11.25
C ASP A 166 12.20 -27.49 9.77
N ASP A 167 12.33 -28.78 9.39
CA ASP A 167 12.67 -29.23 8.03
C ASP A 167 11.82 -28.58 6.92
N LYS A 168 10.55 -28.28 7.22
CA LYS A 168 9.58 -27.77 6.25
C LYS A 168 9.41 -26.25 6.30
N TYR A 169 10.12 -25.53 7.18
CA TYR A 169 9.89 -24.10 7.44
C TYR A 169 10.07 -23.26 6.17
N ALA A 170 11.25 -23.32 5.57
CA ALA A 170 11.54 -22.61 4.33
C ALA A 170 10.67 -23.07 3.16
N ALA A 171 10.43 -24.37 3.04
CA ALA A 171 9.55 -24.90 2.01
C ALA A 171 8.11 -24.35 2.12
N THR A 172 7.59 -24.24 3.34
CA THR A 172 6.24 -23.70 3.60
C THR A 172 6.19 -22.21 3.24
N PHE A 173 7.22 -21.44 3.57
CA PHE A 173 7.31 -20.03 3.19
C PHE A 173 7.49 -19.82 1.67
N HIS A 174 8.17 -20.72 0.97
CA HIS A 174 8.26 -20.70 -0.49
C HIS A 174 6.91 -21.00 -1.16
N VAL A 175 6.16 -21.98 -0.66
CA VAL A 175 4.82 -22.26 -1.18
C VAL A 175 3.90 -21.05 -0.96
N LEU A 176 3.94 -20.43 0.24
CA LEU A 176 3.23 -19.18 0.51
C LEU A 176 3.58 -18.09 -0.52
N ALA A 177 4.88 -17.94 -0.84
CA ALA A 177 5.34 -16.98 -1.84
C ALA A 177 4.74 -17.23 -3.23
N GLU A 178 4.61 -18.48 -3.67
CA GLU A 178 4.02 -18.82 -4.97
C GLU A 178 2.52 -18.48 -5.04
N TYR A 179 1.75 -18.80 -3.98
CA TYR A 179 0.33 -18.44 -3.91
C TYR A 179 0.15 -16.92 -3.97
N VAL A 180 0.90 -16.17 -3.17
CA VAL A 180 0.83 -14.70 -3.18
C VAL A 180 1.28 -14.11 -4.51
N ARG A 181 2.32 -14.65 -5.16
CA ARG A 181 2.75 -14.19 -6.49
C ARG A 181 1.67 -14.41 -7.55
N HIS A 182 0.94 -15.52 -7.49
CA HIS A 182 -0.17 -15.79 -8.39
C HIS A 182 -1.32 -14.81 -8.17
N HIS A 183 -1.77 -14.68 -6.92
CA HIS A 183 -2.80 -13.74 -6.50
C HIS A 183 -2.53 -12.31 -6.98
N VAL A 184 -1.36 -11.77 -6.65
CA VAL A 184 -0.96 -10.40 -7.04
C VAL A 184 -1.02 -10.21 -8.55
N LYS A 185 -0.61 -11.22 -9.33
CA LYS A 185 -0.62 -11.15 -10.78
C LYS A 185 -2.04 -11.08 -11.32
N GLU A 186 -2.93 -11.96 -10.88
CA GLU A 186 -4.32 -12.00 -11.34
C GLU A 186 -5.04 -10.71 -10.95
N GLU A 187 -4.86 -10.25 -9.71
CA GLU A 187 -5.51 -9.05 -9.22
C GLU A 187 -5.03 -7.79 -9.96
N GLU A 188 -3.72 -7.54 -10.04
CA GLU A 188 -3.20 -6.33 -10.67
C GLU A 188 -3.46 -6.30 -12.18
N SER A 189 -3.33 -7.44 -12.87
CA SER A 189 -3.42 -7.49 -14.32
C SER A 189 -4.85 -7.60 -14.85
N ARG A 190 -5.77 -8.15 -14.05
CA ARG A 190 -7.18 -8.35 -14.43
C ARG A 190 -8.10 -7.46 -13.62
N LEU A 191 -8.14 -7.59 -12.30
CA LEU A 191 -9.11 -6.87 -11.46
C LEU A 191 -8.85 -5.36 -11.46
N PHE A 192 -7.65 -4.93 -11.06
CA PHE A 192 -7.31 -3.51 -11.02
C PHE A 192 -7.41 -2.86 -12.40
N ARG A 193 -7.02 -3.58 -13.45
CA ARG A 193 -7.17 -3.10 -14.83
C ARG A 193 -8.63 -2.85 -15.18
N LYS A 194 -9.56 -3.72 -14.79
CA LYS A 194 -11.01 -3.50 -15.01
C LYS A 194 -11.49 -2.27 -14.23
N LEU A 195 -11.04 -2.10 -12.99
CA LEU A 195 -11.41 -0.98 -12.13
C LEU A 195 -10.91 0.39 -12.62
N THR A 196 -9.87 0.45 -13.44
CA THR A 196 -9.46 1.73 -14.08
C THR A 196 -10.56 2.37 -14.95
N ARG A 197 -11.60 1.61 -15.30
CA ARG A 197 -12.74 2.05 -16.12
C ARG A 197 -14.05 2.09 -15.33
N SER A 198 -14.06 1.70 -14.06
CA SER A 198 -15.27 1.71 -13.24
C SER A 198 -15.59 3.11 -12.72
N THR A 199 -16.88 3.35 -12.48
CA THR A 199 -17.37 4.53 -11.77
C THR A 199 -17.76 4.09 -10.37
N MET A 200 -16.88 4.37 -9.41
CA MET A 200 -17.02 4.05 -7.99
C MET A 200 -16.81 5.35 -7.21
N ASP A 201 -17.34 5.43 -5.99
CA ASP A 201 -17.00 6.50 -5.06
C ASP A 201 -15.58 6.29 -4.48
N TRP A 202 -14.57 6.56 -5.32
CA TRP A 202 -13.17 6.40 -4.96
C TRP A 202 -12.74 7.23 -3.74
N PRO A 203 -13.21 8.49 -3.57
CA PRO A 203 -12.93 9.25 -2.35
C PRO A 203 -13.44 8.58 -1.08
N GLN A 204 -14.68 8.09 -1.07
CA GLN A 204 -15.23 7.40 0.09
C GLN A 204 -14.48 6.09 0.37
N LEU A 205 -14.23 5.28 -0.67
CA LEU A 205 -13.48 4.04 -0.53
C LEU A 205 -12.07 4.29 0.05
N LEU A 206 -11.39 5.34 -0.40
CA LEU A 206 -10.08 5.70 0.13
C LEU A 206 -10.15 6.02 1.63
N GLU A 207 -11.13 6.81 2.05
CA GLU A 207 -11.32 7.15 3.47
C GLU A 207 -11.58 5.90 4.31
N ASP A 208 -12.48 5.04 3.86
CA ASP A 208 -12.84 3.80 4.54
C ASP A 208 -11.63 2.86 4.67
N MET A 209 -10.84 2.70 3.59
CA MET A 209 -9.65 1.86 3.60
C MET A 209 -8.55 2.40 4.52
N LEU A 210 -8.38 3.73 4.60
CA LEU A 210 -7.39 4.34 5.49
C LEU A 210 -7.75 4.13 6.95
N VAL A 211 -9.01 4.38 7.31
CA VAL A 211 -9.52 4.15 8.66
C VAL A 211 -9.39 2.68 9.02
N ARG A 212 -9.78 1.78 8.11
CA ARG A 212 -9.72 0.35 8.41
C ARG A 212 -8.30 -0.17 8.53
N ARG A 213 -7.38 0.30 7.68
CA ARG A 213 -5.96 -0.03 7.78
C ARG A 213 -5.39 0.37 9.14
N GLU A 214 -5.70 1.56 9.64
CA GLU A 214 -5.24 2.02 10.96
C GLU A 214 -5.74 1.09 12.08
N GLN A 215 -7.02 0.73 12.07
CA GLN A 215 -7.58 -0.21 13.03
C GLN A 215 -6.92 -1.60 12.95
N LEU A 216 -6.69 -2.12 11.73
CA LEU A 216 -6.04 -3.41 11.54
C LEU A 216 -4.57 -3.39 12.03
N MET A 217 -3.87 -2.27 11.88
CA MET A 217 -2.51 -2.10 12.43
C MET A 217 -2.51 -2.16 13.95
N ASP A 218 -3.52 -1.57 14.61
CA ASP A 218 -3.68 -1.65 16.06
C ASP A 218 -4.07 -3.07 16.53
N GLU A 219 -4.96 -3.74 15.81
CA GLU A 219 -5.42 -5.12 16.11
C GLU A 219 -4.30 -6.16 15.97
N LEU A 220 -3.51 -6.07 14.89
CA LEU A 220 -2.50 -7.07 14.52
C LEU A 220 -1.09 -6.74 15.03
N GLY A 221 -0.89 -5.53 15.58
CA GLY A 221 0.38 -5.04 16.09
C GLY A 221 1.37 -4.59 14.99
N PRO A 222 2.59 -4.17 15.35
CA PRO A 222 3.53 -3.44 14.48
C PRO A 222 4.10 -4.25 13.30
N GLY A 223 3.62 -5.47 13.03
CA GLY A 223 3.98 -6.22 11.83
C GLY A 223 3.69 -5.44 10.53
N GLY A 224 2.69 -4.55 10.57
CA GLY A 224 2.32 -3.57 9.54
C GLY A 224 3.36 -2.48 9.23
N GLU A 225 4.18 -2.07 10.19
CA GLU A 225 5.20 -1.01 9.99
C GLU A 225 6.60 -1.58 9.73
N ALA A 226 6.86 -2.82 10.16
CA ALA A 226 8.21 -3.34 10.33
C ALA A 226 8.90 -3.85 9.04
N LEU A 227 8.20 -3.96 7.90
CA LEU A 227 8.81 -4.28 6.61
C LEU A 227 9.57 -3.10 5.98
N ASN A 228 9.33 -1.86 6.45
CA ASN A 228 10.15 -0.72 6.03
C ASN A 228 11.64 -0.89 6.41
N ASP A 229 11.93 -1.72 7.41
CA ASP A 229 13.29 -2.05 7.85
C ASP A 229 13.96 -3.13 6.98
N VAL A 230 13.19 -3.90 6.21
CA VAL A 230 13.72 -4.79 5.15
C VAL A 230 14.42 -3.97 4.05
N ARG A 231 14.06 -2.69 3.91
CA ARG A 231 14.65 -1.78 2.91
C ARG A 231 16.05 -1.28 3.30
N VAL A 232 16.48 -1.38 4.57
CA VAL A 232 17.80 -0.87 5.00
C VAL A 232 18.38 -1.71 6.15
N PRO A 233 19.48 -2.46 5.95
CA PRO A 233 20.30 -2.87 7.08
C PRO A 233 20.92 -1.61 7.69
N ARG A 234 20.43 -1.14 8.84
CA ARG A 234 21.24 -0.26 9.70
C ARG A 234 22.41 -1.11 10.17
N ALA A 235 23.57 -0.90 9.54
CA ALA A 235 24.84 -1.34 10.09
C ALA A 235 24.90 -0.86 11.55
N HIS A 236 24.83 -1.81 12.48
CA HIS A 236 25.07 -1.54 13.88
C HIS A 236 26.49 -0.98 13.98
N LEU A 237 26.60 0.28 14.40
CA LEU A 237 27.85 0.89 14.80
C LEU A 237 28.36 0.09 16.00
N ALA A 238 29.29 -0.82 15.74
CA ALA A 238 30.10 -1.41 16.79
C ALA A 238 30.91 -0.28 17.43
N ASN A 239 30.59 0.01 18.69
CA ASN A 239 31.29 0.94 19.54
C ASN A 239 32.70 0.39 19.78
N GLY A 240 33.68 0.88 19.03
CA GLY A 240 35.09 0.63 19.27
C GLY A 240 35.64 1.65 20.27
N THR A 241 35.48 1.35 21.56
CA THR A 241 36.20 2.02 22.65
C THR A 241 37.70 1.84 22.42
N ARG A 242 38.42 2.93 22.11
CA ARG A 242 39.88 2.98 22.24
C ARG A 242 40.21 3.45 23.65
N GLN A 243 40.93 2.61 24.40
CA GLN A 243 41.96 3.09 25.33
C GLN A 243 43.25 3.32 24.53
#